data_AF-A0A4Q5QFM8-F1
#
_entry.id   AF-A0A4Q5QFM8-F1
#
_cell.length_a   1.000
_cell.length_b   1.000
_cell.length_c   1.000
_cell.angle_alpha   90.00
_cell.angle_beta   90.00
_cell.angle_gamma   90.00
#
_symmetry.space_group_name_H-M   'P 1'
#
loop_
_entity.id
_entity.type
_entity.pdbx_description
1 polymer ?
#
loop_
_entity_poly.entity_id
_entity_poly.type
_entity_poly.pdbx_seq_one_letter_code
_entity_poly.pdbx_strand_id
1 'polypeptide(L)'
;MRIIKITVVLLLTASMKIFAAGFAQEVSINVKNMPVKEVLNQLTKQTGYNFICDAAVINNTKPITIHATNIILSKVLDKCFTNQAVDIIFDNENTVVIKPKT
;
A
#
# COMPACT_ATOMS: atom_id res chain seq x y z
N MET A 1 -25.15 38.47 5.10
CA MET A 1 -25.38 37.01 5.00
C MET A 1 -24.61 36.42 3.79
N ARG A 2 -23.28 36.35 3.86
CA ARG A 2 -22.44 35.91 2.72
C ARG A 2 -21.17 35.15 3.13
N ILE A 3 -21.02 34.86 4.43
CA ILE A 3 -19.80 34.26 5.00
C ILE A 3 -19.96 32.73 5.11
N ILE A 4 -21.18 32.24 5.39
CA ILE A 4 -21.48 30.81 5.57
C ILE A 4 -21.22 29.99 4.29
N LYS A 5 -21.46 30.57 3.11
CA LYS A 5 -21.27 29.88 1.82
C LYS A 5 -19.80 29.59 1.51
N ILE A 6 -18.85 30.40 1.99
CA ILE A 6 -17.42 30.17 1.75
C ILE A 6 -16.88 29.14 2.74
N THR A 7 -17.36 29.15 3.99
CA THR A 7 -16.92 28.20 5.02
C THR A 7 -17.28 26.76 4.68
N VAL A 8 -18.48 26.51 4.14
CA VAL A 8 -18.89 25.16 3.72
C VAL A 8 -18.08 24.67 2.53
N VAL A 9 -17.77 25.54 1.55
CA VAL A 9 -16.94 25.18 0.39
C VAL A 9 -15.50 24.87 0.80
N LEU A 10 -14.92 25.64 1.73
CA LEU A 10 -13.57 25.43 2.23
C LEU A 10 -13.43 24.14 3.05
N LEU A 11 -14.44 23.79 3.88
CA LEU A 11 -14.47 22.53 4.62
C LEU A 11 -14.60 21.31 3.70
N LEU A 12 -15.33 21.43 2.58
CA LEU A 12 -15.51 20.33 1.63
C LEU A 12 -14.24 20.03 0.82
N THR A 13 -13.42 21.04 0.51
CA THR A 13 -12.14 20.84 -0.17
C THR A 13 -11.03 20.29 0.73
N ALA A 14 -11.15 20.42 2.06
CA ALA A 14 -10.12 19.99 3.01
C ALA A 14 -10.20 18.49 3.38
N SER A 15 -11.36 17.85 3.24
CA SER A 15 -11.53 16.41 3.48
C SER A 15 -11.11 15.54 2.30
N MET A 16 -10.95 16.14 1.13
CA MET A 16 -10.51 15.48 -0.09
C MET A 16 -8.98 15.48 -0.15
N LYS A 17 -8.34 14.85 0.86
CA LYS A 17 -6.93 14.48 0.71
C LYS A 17 -6.89 13.42 -0.38
N ILE A 18 -6.52 13.89 -1.57
CA ILE A 18 -6.11 13.08 -2.71
C ILE A 18 -5.09 12.09 -2.17
N PHE A 19 -5.48 10.83 -2.04
CA PHE A 19 -4.52 9.74 -1.99
C PHE A 19 -3.73 9.86 -3.28
N ALA A 20 -2.53 10.46 -3.18
CA ALA A 20 -1.71 10.81 -4.31
C ALA A 20 -1.48 9.57 -5.18
N ALA A 21 -2.02 9.60 -6.39
CA ALA A 21 -1.80 8.57 -7.40
C ALA A 21 -0.30 8.55 -7.73
N GLY A 22 0.39 7.50 -7.32
CA GLY A 22 1.80 7.27 -7.66
C GLY A 22 2.73 7.18 -6.46
N PHE A 23 3.24 5.98 -6.20
CA PHE A 23 4.50 5.60 -5.50
C PHE A 23 4.76 6.07 -4.05
N ALA A 24 4.17 7.18 -3.62
CA ALA A 24 4.40 7.82 -2.32
C ALA A 24 3.14 7.82 -1.43
N GLN A 25 2.11 7.07 -1.80
CA GLN A 25 0.87 6.99 -1.05
C GLN A 25 1.15 6.42 0.35
N GLU A 26 0.79 7.20 1.37
CA GLU A 26 0.91 6.77 2.77
C GLU A 26 -0.20 5.77 3.08
N VAL A 27 0.19 4.61 3.59
CA VAL A 27 -0.73 3.54 3.98
C VAL A 27 -0.63 3.27 5.47
N SER A 28 -1.75 2.85 6.04
CA SER A 28 -1.84 2.43 7.43
C SER A 28 -2.38 1.01 7.47
N ILE A 29 -1.53 0.07 7.83
CA ILE A 29 -1.84 -1.36 7.88
C ILE A 29 -1.35 -1.95 9.20
N ASN A 30 -2.24 -2.70 9.83
CA ASN A 30 -1.96 -3.44 11.06
C ASN A 30 -2.35 -4.89 10.82
N VAL A 31 -1.35 -5.72 10.59
CA VAL A 31 -1.54 -7.15 10.32
C VAL A 31 -0.63 -7.96 11.23
N LYS A 32 -1.17 -9.05 11.78
CA LYS A 32 -0.46 -9.97 12.66
C LYS A 32 -0.64 -11.39 12.16
N ASN A 33 0.47 -12.07 11.90
CA ASN A 33 0.51 -13.44 11.41
C ASN A 33 -0.41 -13.68 10.20
N MET A 34 -0.41 -12.74 9.25
CA MET A 34 -1.30 -12.76 8.09
C MET A 34 -0.56 -13.27 6.85
N PRO A 35 -1.16 -14.17 6.04
CA PRO A 35 -0.52 -14.63 4.81
C PRO A 35 -0.34 -13.45 3.83
N VAL A 36 0.76 -13.50 3.07
CA VAL A 36 1.15 -12.43 2.12
C VAL A 36 0.01 -12.04 1.20
N LYS A 37 -0.70 -13.03 0.66
CA LYS A 37 -1.84 -12.82 -0.25
C LYS A 37 -2.89 -11.88 0.36
N GLU A 38 -3.22 -12.06 1.63
CA GLU A 38 -4.21 -11.23 2.32
C GLU A 38 -3.67 -9.82 2.62
N VAL A 39 -2.38 -9.72 2.97
CA VAL A 39 -1.71 -8.42 3.15
C VAL A 39 -1.72 -7.62 1.84
N LEU A 40 -1.33 -8.24 0.73
CA LEU A 40 -1.35 -7.62 -0.60
C LEU A 40 -2.77 -7.23 -1.01
N ASN A 41 -3.77 -8.07 -0.74
CA ASN A 41 -5.18 -7.75 -1.02
C ASN A 41 -5.66 -6.53 -0.22
N GLN A 42 -5.28 -6.40 1.06
CA GLN A 42 -5.57 -5.20 1.84
C GLN A 42 -4.88 -3.96 1.27
N LEU A 43 -3.62 -4.09 0.86
CA LEU A 43 -2.89 -3.01 0.21
C LEU A 43 -3.55 -2.61 -1.11
N THR A 44 -4.03 -3.56 -1.92
CA THR A 44 -4.81 -3.26 -3.15
C THR A 44 -6.06 -2.45 -2.82
N LYS A 45 -6.80 -2.82 -1.78
CA LYS A 45 -8.01 -2.09 -1.37
C LYS A 45 -7.73 -0.67 -0.90
N GLN A 46 -6.60 -0.43 -0.22
CA GLN A 46 -6.23 0.90 0.27
C GLN A 46 -5.59 1.79 -0.80
N THR A 47 -4.82 1.20 -1.71
CA THR A 47 -3.96 1.94 -2.64
C THR A 47 -4.46 1.96 -4.08
N GLY A 48 -5.32 1.01 -4.46
CA GLY A 48 -5.75 0.81 -5.84
C GLY A 48 -4.70 0.10 -6.71
N TYR A 49 -3.53 -0.27 -6.17
CA TYR A 49 -2.51 -1.00 -6.91
C TYR A 49 -2.86 -2.50 -7.03
N ASN A 50 -2.58 -3.07 -8.20
CA ASN A 50 -2.68 -4.51 -8.40
C ASN A 50 -1.33 -5.16 -8.04
N PHE A 51 -1.32 -6.08 -7.08
CA PHE A 51 -0.09 -6.80 -6.70
C PHE A 51 -0.05 -8.17 -7.38
N ILE A 52 0.96 -8.38 -8.21
CA ILE A 52 1.28 -9.68 -8.82
C ILE A 52 2.45 -10.25 -8.04
N CYS A 53 2.27 -11.40 -7.41
CA CYS A 53 3.31 -12.07 -6.64
C CYS A 53 3.54 -13.47 -7.20
N ASP A 54 4.81 -13.83 -7.38
CA ASP A 54 5.18 -15.16 -7.83
C ASP A 54 4.78 -16.23 -6.79
N ALA A 55 4.27 -17.37 -7.24
CA ALA A 55 3.89 -18.47 -6.38
C ALA A 55 5.07 -18.99 -5.55
N ALA A 56 6.29 -18.94 -6.08
CA ALA A 56 7.51 -19.31 -5.35
C ALA A 56 7.77 -18.39 -4.15
N VAL A 57 7.44 -17.10 -4.26
CA VAL A 57 7.52 -16.16 -3.14
C VAL A 57 6.44 -16.52 -2.12
N ILE A 58 5.17 -16.60 -2.55
CA ILE A 58 4.04 -16.89 -1.65
C ILE A 58 4.25 -18.18 -0.83
N ASN A 59 4.81 -19.23 -1.45
CA ASN A 59 5.05 -20.52 -0.80
C ASN A 59 6.23 -20.50 0.18
N ASN A 60 7.25 -19.67 -0.06
CA ASN A 60 8.41 -19.56 0.81
C ASN A 60 8.27 -18.46 1.86
N THR A 61 7.30 -17.55 1.70
CA THR A 61 7.09 -16.46 2.64
C THR A 61 6.32 -16.92 3.87
N LYS A 62 6.90 -16.68 5.04
CA LYS A 62 6.22 -16.84 6.34
C LYS A 62 5.14 -15.74 6.52
N PRO A 63 4.09 -16.00 7.32
CA PRO A 63 3.08 -15.00 7.62
C PRO A 63 3.69 -13.69 8.14
N ILE A 64 3.17 -12.57 7.64
CA ILE A 64 3.71 -11.24 7.90
C ILE A 64 3.04 -10.67 9.16
N THR A 65 3.86 -10.07 10.02
CA THR A 65 3.41 -9.28 11.16
C THR A 65 4.04 -7.90 11.05
N ILE A 66 3.24 -6.90 10.67
CA ILE A 66 3.69 -5.52 10.56
C ILE A 66 2.64 -4.55 11.12
N HIS A 67 3.16 -3.50 11.75
CA HIS A 67 2.39 -2.32 12.11
C HIS A 67 3.02 -1.13 11.39
N ALA A 68 2.27 -0.55 10.47
CA ALA A 68 2.66 0.63 9.73
C ALA A 68 1.51 1.64 9.80
N THR A 69 1.81 2.86 10.22
CA THR A 69 0.83 3.94 10.28
C THR A 69 1.43 5.14 9.56
N ASN A 70 0.73 5.61 8.53
CA ASN A 70 1.16 6.73 7.70
C ASN A 70 2.56 6.55 7.10
N ILE A 71 2.84 5.33 6.58
CA ILE A 71 4.13 5.00 5.96
C ILE A 71 3.94 4.85 4.46
N ILE A 72 4.88 5.32 3.66
CA ILE A 72 4.85 5.14 2.20
C ILE A 72 4.79 3.66 1.82
N LEU A 73 3.97 3.33 0.83
CA LEU A 73 3.74 1.95 0.36
C LEU A 73 5.04 1.19 0.08
N SER A 74 6.02 1.81 -0.59
CA SER A 74 7.32 1.19 -0.87
C SER A 74 8.04 0.72 0.40
N LYS A 75 8.10 1.56 1.44
CA LYS A 75 8.68 1.18 2.73
C LYS A 75 7.87 0.12 3.46
N VAL A 76 6.55 0.10 3.28
CA VAL A 76 5.70 -0.95 3.86
C VAL A 76 5.97 -2.29 3.18
N LEU A 77 6.09 -2.31 1.86
CA LEU A 77 6.50 -3.50 1.10
C LEU A 77 7.91 -3.93 1.49
N ASP A 78 8.87 -3.01 1.57
CA ASP A 78 10.22 -3.32 2.06
C ASP A 78 10.17 -3.96 3.46
N LYS A 79 9.35 -3.45 4.38
CA LYS A 79 9.16 -4.03 5.72
C LYS A 79 8.51 -5.42 5.67
N CYS A 80 7.51 -5.61 4.82
CA CYS A 80 6.87 -6.91 4.58
C CYS A 80 7.88 -7.97 4.12
N PHE A 81 8.85 -7.54 3.30
CA PHE A 81 9.80 -8.44 2.64
C PHE A 81 11.26 -8.26 3.10
N THR A 82 11.54 -7.56 4.21
CA THR A 82 12.91 -7.22 4.65
C THR A 82 13.80 -8.45 4.86
N ASN A 83 13.21 -9.57 5.27
CA ASN A 83 13.92 -10.83 5.51
C ASN A 83 13.77 -11.83 4.35
N GLN A 84 13.41 -11.36 3.17
CA GLN A 84 13.11 -12.19 2.02
C GLN A 84 13.87 -11.68 0.80
N ALA A 85 14.50 -12.60 0.08
CA ALA A 85 15.18 -12.29 -1.16
C ALA A 85 14.13 -12.11 -2.27
N VAL A 86 13.51 -10.93 -2.34
CA VAL A 86 12.53 -10.57 -3.38
C VAL A 86 12.88 -9.24 -4.01
N ASP A 87 12.57 -9.10 -5.30
CA ASP A 87 12.59 -7.85 -6.03
C ASP A 87 11.16 -7.33 -6.20
N ILE A 88 10.99 -6.04 -5.96
CA ILE A 88 9.72 -5.32 -6.13
C ILE A 88 9.87 -4.40 -7.34
N ILE A 89 9.12 -4.69 -8.39
CA ILE A 89 9.10 -3.91 -9.63
C ILE A 89 7.75 -3.21 -9.71
N PHE A 90 7.78 -1.88 -9.78
CA PHE A 90 6.58 -1.10 -10.01
C PHE A 90 6.45 -0.84 -11.51
N ASP A 91 5.33 -1.25 -12.08
CA ASP A 91 4.98 -1.02 -13.47
C ASP A 91 4.20 0.31 -13.63
N ASN A 92 4.10 0.81 -14.87
CA ASN A 92 3.45 2.09 -15.19
C ASN A 92 1.92 2.03 -15.05
N GLU A 93 1.32 0.83 -15.05
CA GLU A 93 -0.13 0.60 -15.01
C GLU A 93 -0.69 0.30 -13.61
N ASN A 94 -0.21 0.99 -12.58
CA ASN A 94 -0.60 0.74 -11.17
C ASN A 94 -0.46 -0.75 -10.75
N THR A 95 0.49 -1.45 -11.35
CA THR A 95 0.76 -2.86 -11.06
C THR A 95 2.12 -2.99 -10.38
N VAL A 96 2.19 -3.78 -9.33
CA VAL A 96 3.43 -4.06 -8.59
C VAL A 96 3.72 -5.55 -8.70
N VAL A 97 4.86 -5.88 -9.31
CA VAL A 97 5.33 -7.25 -9.50
C VAL A 97 6.35 -7.58 -8.43
N ILE A 98 6.10 -8.67 -7.69
CA ILE A 98 6.96 -9.20 -6.63
C ILE A 98 7.48 -10.54 -7.10
N LYS A 99 8.80 -10.64 -7.28
CA LYS A 99 9.47 -11.85 -7.76
C LYS A 99 10.62 -12.23 -6.83
N PRO A 100 11.07 -13.50 -6.82
CA PRO A 100 12.28 -13.87 -6.10
C PRO A 100 13.48 -13.07 -6.64
N LYS A 101 14.34 -12.62 -5.74
CA LYS A 101 15.60 -11.98 -6.11
C LYS A 101 16.49 -13.05 -6.74
N THR A 102 16.89 -12.79 -7.98
CA THR A 102 17.78 -13.67 -8.76
C THR A 102 19.23 -13.41 -8.41
#